data_AF-K0NSM1-F1
#
_entry.id   AF-K0NSM1-F1
#
_cell.length_a   1.000
_cell.length_b   1.000
_cell.length_c   1.000
_cell.angle_alpha   90.00
_cell.angle_beta   90.00
_cell.angle_gamma   90.00
#
_symmetry.space_group_name_H-M   'P 1'
#
loop_
_entity.id
_entity.type
_entity.pdbx_description
1 polymer ?
#
loop_
_entity_poly.entity_id
_entity_poly.type
_entity_poly.pdbx_seq_one_letter_code
_entity_poly.pdbx_strand_id
1 'polypeptide(L)' 'MPTPDHPDFGLDRERDYGTAYYYNEHDEYVEDLIKTVNVDYSRYYEAVYDSIVSGAAPLVKPEETLKQLEILETGIKQCY' A
#
# COMPACT_ATOMS: atom_id res chain seq x y z
N MET A 1 -8.47 -12.79 9.46
CA MET A 1 -8.67 -11.33 9.40
C MET A 1 -10.03 -11.04 10.02
N PRO A 2 -10.14 -9.97 10.83
CA PRO A 2 -11.44 -9.51 11.33
C PRO A 2 -12.38 -9.19 10.16
N THR A 3 -13.68 -9.18 10.40
CA THR A 3 -14.67 -8.64 9.45
C THR A 3 -14.71 -7.10 9.55
N PRO A 4 -15.15 -6.37 8.52
CA PRO A 4 -15.22 -4.90 8.56
C PRO A 4 -16.00 -4.33 9.76
N ASP A 5 -17.00 -5.08 10.26
CA ASP A 5 -17.81 -4.66 11.41
C ASP A 5 -17.10 -4.81 12.77
N HIS A 6 -15.90 -5.41 12.79
CA HIS A 6 -15.15 -5.61 14.02
C HIS A 6 -14.22 -4.39 14.29
N PRO A 7 -14.13 -3.89 15.54
CA PRO A 7 -13.38 -2.65 15.85
C PRO A 7 -11.87 -2.67 15.52
N ASP A 8 -11.28 -3.85 15.34
CA ASP A 8 -9.85 -4.02 15.02
C ASP A 8 -9.59 -4.33 13.53
N PHE A 9 -10.61 -4.25 12.68
CA PHE A 9 -10.44 -4.41 11.23
C PHE A 9 -9.42 -3.42 10.68
N GLY A 10 -8.46 -3.93 9.90
CA GLY A 10 -7.40 -3.13 9.28
C GLY A 10 -6.29 -2.69 10.24
N LEU A 11 -6.36 -3.02 11.54
CA LEU A 11 -5.33 -2.69 12.51
C LEU A 11 -4.33 -3.84 12.70
N ASP A 12 -3.05 -3.51 12.54
CA ASP A 12 -1.96 -4.38 12.99
C ASP A 12 -1.75 -4.27 14.51
N ARG A 13 -1.23 -5.34 15.11
CA ARG A 13 -0.78 -5.34 16.50
C ARG A 13 0.57 -4.62 16.58
N GLU A 14 0.87 -3.99 17.71
CA GLU A 14 2.12 -3.24 17.90
C GLU A 14 3.38 -4.05 17.59
N ARG A 15 3.37 -5.35 17.93
CA ARG A 15 4.48 -6.27 17.66
C ARG A 15 4.71 -6.58 16.16
N ASP A 16 3.73 -6.27 15.33
CA ASP A 16 3.74 -6.52 13.89
C ASP A 16 4.05 -5.23 13.09
N TYR A 17 4.27 -4.10 13.79
CA TYR A 17 4.70 -2.84 13.18
C TYR A 17 6.09 -2.95 12.57
N GLY A 18 6.33 -2.16 11.52
CA GLY A 18 7.65 -2.04 10.91
C GLY A 18 8.62 -1.28 11.82
N THR A 19 9.91 -1.59 11.73
CA THR A 19 10.97 -0.82 12.40
C THR A 19 11.84 -0.15 11.35
N ALA A 20 12.02 1.15 11.48
CA ALA A 20 12.95 1.92 10.67
C ALA A 20 14.27 2.09 11.42
N TYR A 21 15.38 1.87 10.72
CA TYR A 21 16.72 2.10 11.22
C TYR A 21 17.42 3.10 10.31
N TYR A 22 17.83 4.24 10.86
CA TYR A 22 18.44 5.32 10.09
C TYR A 22 19.33 6.19 10.95
N TYR A 23 20.15 7.03 10.32
CA TYR A 23 20.85 8.13 10.99
C TYR A 23 20.04 9.40 10.83
N ASN A 24 19.80 10.13 11.92
CA ASN A 24 19.05 11.38 11.89
C ASN A 24 19.91 12.55 11.37
N GLU A 25 19.35 13.77 11.36
CA GLU A 25 20.04 14.99 10.91
C GLU A 25 21.27 15.38 11.76
N HIS A 26 21.50 14.69 12.88
CA HIS A 26 22.62 14.87 13.79
C HIS A 26 23.64 13.72 13.74
N ASP A 27 23.56 12.85 12.72
CA ASP A 27 24.40 11.65 12.56
C ASP A 27 24.26 10.65 13.74
N GLU A 28 23.12 10.67 14.42
CA GLU A 28 22.82 9.73 15.50
C GLU A 28 22.01 8.54 14.97
N TYR A 29 22.37 7.33 15.39
CA TYR A 29 21.63 6.12 15.05
C TYR A 29 20.27 6.10 15.77
N VAL A 30 19.20 5.92 15.01
CA VAL A 30 17.81 5.85 15.48
C VAL A 30 17.19 4.52 15.10
N GLU A 31 16.49 3.93 16.05
CA GLU A 31 15.56 2.80 15.88
C GLU A 31 14.15 3.31 16.21
N ASP A 32 13.26 3.30 15.22
CA ASP A 32 11.91 3.85 15.35
C ASP A 32 10.83 2.85 14.94
N LEU A 33 9.78 2.74 15.76
CA LEU A 33 8.66 1.84 15.52
C LEU A 33 7.60 2.56 14.68
N ILE A 34 7.40 2.10 13.45
CA ILE A 34 6.49 2.71 12.50
C ILE A 34 5.14 2.00 12.57
N LYS A 35 4.17 2.65 13.23
CA LYS A 35 2.78 2.18 13.30
C LYS A 35 2.20 1.97 11.90
N THR A 36 1.66 0.77 11.64
CA THR A 36 1.01 0.46 10.37
C THR A 36 -0.21 1.39 10.15
N VAL A 37 -0.33 1.91 8.93
CA VAL A 37 -1.51 2.67 8.51
C VAL A 37 -2.72 1.74 8.47
N ASN A 38 -3.83 2.17 9.08
CA ASN A 38 -5.06 1.37 9.08
C ASN A 38 -5.52 1.05 7.65
N VAL A 39 -5.74 -0.23 7.37
CA VAL A 39 -6.11 -0.73 6.05
C VAL A 39 -7.62 -0.66 5.86
N ASP A 40 -8.05 0.07 4.82
CA ASP A 40 -9.43 0.09 4.37
C ASP A 40 -9.49 -0.01 2.84
N TYR A 41 -10.06 -1.12 2.35
CA TYR A 41 -10.23 -1.36 0.92
C TYR A 41 -11.31 -0.47 0.28
N SER A 42 -12.19 0.15 1.08
CA SER A 42 -13.23 1.07 0.60
C SER A 42 -12.62 2.27 -0.15
N ARG A 43 -11.41 2.69 0.25
CA ARG A 43 -10.64 3.80 -0.35
C ARG A 43 -10.41 3.64 -1.85
N TYR A 44 -10.34 2.40 -2.34
CA TYR A 44 -10.26 2.16 -3.79
C TYR A 44 -11.55 2.58 -4.50
N TYR A 45 -12.71 2.22 -3.94
CA TYR A 45 -14.00 2.58 -4.50
C TYR A 45 -14.31 4.07 -4.36
N GLU A 46 -13.86 4.71 -3.29
CA GLU A 46 -13.89 6.18 -3.17
C GLU A 46 -13.13 6.83 -4.31
N ALA A 47 -11.91 6.36 -4.60
CA ALA A 47 -11.14 6.90 -5.71
C ALA A 47 -11.78 6.62 -7.09
N VAL A 48 -12.39 5.44 -7.28
CA VAL A 48 -13.18 5.15 -8.49
C VAL A 48 -14.37 6.11 -8.62
N TYR A 49 -15.08 6.35 -7.52
CA TYR A 49 -16.19 7.31 -7.50
C TYR A 49 -15.71 8.70 -7.88
N ASP A 50 -14.62 9.19 -7.29
CA ASP A 50 -14.05 10.51 -7.60
C ASP A 50 -13.61 10.62 -9.06
N SER A 51 -13.04 9.56 -9.63
CA SER A 51 -12.68 9.54 -11.05
C SER A 51 -13.89 9.63 -11.97
N ILE A 52 -14.97 8.91 -11.65
CA ILE A 52 -16.19 8.87 -12.48
C ILE A 52 -17.00 10.15 -12.32
N VAL A 53 -17.20 10.61 -11.08
CA VAL A 53 -18.14 11.69 -10.75
C VAL A 53 -17.48 13.06 -10.83
N SER A 54 -16.24 13.19 -10.33
CA SER A 54 -15.53 14.46 -10.23
C SER A 54 -14.48 14.64 -11.33
N GLY A 55 -14.26 13.62 -12.17
CA GLY A 55 -13.23 13.64 -13.22
C GLY A 55 -11.79 13.63 -12.66
N ALA A 56 -11.61 13.19 -11.41
CA ALA A 56 -10.28 13.03 -10.83
C ALA A 56 -9.46 12.00 -11.63
N ALA A 57 -8.13 12.13 -11.63
CA ALA A 57 -7.28 11.12 -12.24
C ALA A 57 -7.52 9.75 -11.57
N PRO A 58 -7.55 8.64 -12.34
CA PRO A 58 -7.65 7.29 -11.77
C PRO A 58 -6.53 7.03 -10.76
N LEU A 59 -6.88 6.38 -9.64
CA LEU A 59 -5.93 5.99 -8.60
C LEU A 59 -4.82 5.08 -9.16
N VAL A 60 -5.20 4.11 -10.00
CA VAL A 60 -4.28 3.26 -10.74
C VAL A 60 -4.25 3.74 -12.18
N LYS A 61 -3.08 4.16 -12.64
CA LYS A 61 -2.91 4.66 -14.00
C LYS A 61 -2.82 3.51 -15.00
N PRO A 62 -3.27 3.71 -16.25
CA PRO A 62 -3.17 2.68 -17.29
C PRO A 62 -1.74 2.13 -17.47
N GLU A 63 -0.73 3.01 -17.44
CA GLU A 63 0.67 2.65 -17.60
C GLU A 63 1.21 1.78 -16.46
N GLU A 64 0.71 1.94 -15.23
CA GLU A 64 1.11 1.11 -14.08
C GLU A 64 0.62 -0.33 -14.28
N THR A 65 -0.62 -0.48 -14.78
CA THR A 65 -1.19 -1.79 -15.12
C THR A 65 -0.42 -2.46 -16.25
N LEU A 66 -0.12 -1.71 -17.32
CA LEU A 66 0.68 -2.22 -18.44
C LEU A 66 2.07 -2.64 -17.99
N LYS A 67 2.71 -1.85 -17.11
CA LYS A 67 4.05 -2.18 -16.60
C LYS A 67 4.04 -3.45 -15.75
N GLN A 68 3.01 -3.64 -14.93
CA GLN A 68 2.85 -4.87 -14.17
C GLN A 68 2.73 -6.10 -15.08
N LEU A 69 1.92 -6.01 -16.14
CA LEU A 69 1.79 -7.09 -17.12
C LEU A 69 3.13 -7.40 -17.82
N GLU A 70 3.89 -6.37 -18.21
CA GLU A 70 5.21 -6.54 -18.81
C GLU A 70 6.17 -7.30 -17.88
N ILE A 71 6.19 -6.97 -16.58
CA ILE A 71 7.03 -7.65 -15.58
C ILE A 71 6.64 -9.13 -15.47
N LEU A 72 5.33 -9.41 -15.36
CA LEU A 72 4.82 -10.78 -15.25
C LEU A 72 5.15 -11.61 -16.50
N GLU A 73 4.89 -11.08 -17.69
CA GLU A 73 5.19 -11.74 -18.95
C GLU A 73 6.69 -12.00 -19.13
N THR A 74 7.53 -11.04 -18.73
CA THR A 74 8.99 -11.19 -18.80
C THR A 74 9.48 -12.28 -17.88
N GLY A 75 8.96 -12.35 -16.64
CA GLY A 75 9.29 -13.43 -15.71
C GLY A 75 8.87 -14.80 -16.23
N ILE A 76 7.64 -14.91 -16.77
CA ILE A 76 7.13 -16.16 -17.35
C ILE A 76 8.00 -16.64 -18.52
N LYS A 77 8.47 -15.72 -19.39
CA LYS A 77 9.37 -16.06 -20.51
C LYS A 77 10.70 -16.66 -20.07
N GLN A 78 11.15 -16.42 -18.84
CA GLN A 78 12.40 -16.99 -18.30
C GLN A 78 12.20 -18.37 -17.66
N CYS A 79 10.95 -18.80 -17.45
CA CYS A 79 10.63 -20.14 -16.94
C CYS A 79 10.69 -21.24 -18.01
N TYR A 80 10.81 -20.86 -19.29
CA TYR A 80 10.83 -21.75 -20.45
C TYR A 80 12.10 -21.59 -21.26
#